data_AF-A0A517VXE7-F1
#
_entry.id   AF-A0A517VXE7-F1
#
_cell.length_a   1.000
_cell.length_b   1.000
_cell.length_c   1.000
_cell.angle_alpha   90.00
_cell.angle_beta   90.00
_cell.angle_gamma   90.00
#
_symmetry.space_group_name_H-M   'P 1'
#
loop_
_entity.id
_entity.type
_entity.pdbx_description
1 polymer ?
#
loop_
_entity_poly.entity_id
_entity_poly.type
_entity_poly.pdbx_seq_one_letter_code
_entity_poly.pdbx_strand_id
1 'polypeptide(L)'
;MIELLDELQKLYIRLLHTGLIEIKTASELDQKEWLKAEINFLHNIPSLLNETNIQRHRYFWEKERPYYLERIEELNLDEEIRIMSFYDNILQEMEPLMLKMFRQENQTGDK
;
A
#
# COMPACT_ATOMS: atom_id res chain seq x y z
N MET A 1 -9.65 -18.15 -3.69
CA MET A 1 -9.36 -16.93 -4.49
C MET A 1 -10.30 -15.79 -4.12
N ILE A 2 -11.63 -16.01 -4.15
CA ILE A 2 -12.63 -14.97 -3.79
C ILE A 2 -12.44 -14.46 -2.34
N GLU A 3 -12.38 -15.34 -1.34
CA GLU A 3 -12.19 -14.94 0.07
C GLU A 3 -10.90 -14.14 0.31
N LEU A 4 -9.82 -14.49 -0.40
CA LEU A 4 -8.54 -13.79 -0.30
C LEU A 4 -8.62 -12.37 -0.87
N LEU A 5 -9.35 -12.21 -1.98
CA LEU A 5 -9.56 -10.90 -2.59
C LEU A 5 -10.43 -10.02 -1.69
N ASP A 6 -11.45 -10.57 -1.06
CA ASP A 6 -12.31 -9.83 -0.11
C ASP A 6 -11.52 -9.32 1.11
N GLU A 7 -10.63 -10.14 1.67
CA GLU A 7 -9.73 -9.72 2.75
C GLU A 7 -8.76 -8.63 2.28
N LEU A 8 -8.16 -8.78 1.09
CA LEU A 8 -7.24 -7.80 0.54
C LEU A 8 -7.93 -6.45 0.25
N GLN A 9 -9.18 -6.47 -0.23
CA GLN A 9 -9.97 -5.25 -0.45
C GLN A 9 -10.18 -4.47 0.84
N LYS A 10 -10.48 -5.14 1.96
CA LYS A 10 -10.62 -4.48 3.26
C LYS A 10 -9.33 -3.78 3.67
N LEU A 11 -8.17 -4.37 3.36
CA LEU A 11 -6.87 -3.76 3.64
C LEU A 11 -6.56 -2.59 2.72
N TYR A 12 -6.92 -2.66 1.43
CA TYR A 12 -6.82 -1.49 0.53
C TYR A 12 -7.69 -0.32 0.97
N ILE A 13 -8.92 -0.59 1.44
CA ILE A 13 -9.79 0.45 2.00
C ILE A 13 -9.15 1.09 3.25
N ARG A 14 -8.55 0.27 4.12
CA ARG A 14 -7.80 0.78 5.29
C ARG A 14 -6.61 1.62 4.88
N LEU A 15 -5.83 1.21 3.88
CA LEU A 15 -4.74 2.02 3.31
C LEU A 15 -5.27 3.38 2.84
N LEU A 16 -6.38 3.41 2.10
CA LEU A 16 -6.97 4.67 1.63
C LEU A 16 -7.42 5.57 2.78
N HIS A 17 -8.08 5.01 3.80
CA HIS A 17 -8.51 5.80 4.96
C HIS A 17 -7.33 6.40 5.72
N THR A 18 -6.32 5.59 6.04
CA THR A 18 -5.10 6.09 6.69
C THR A 18 -4.41 7.13 5.81
N GLY A 19 -4.31 6.89 4.51
CA GLY A 19 -3.61 7.79 3.62
C GLY A 19 -4.29 9.14 3.40
N LEU A 20 -5.62 9.20 3.48
CA LEU A 20 -6.32 10.47 3.51
C LEU A 20 -6.01 11.29 4.78
N ILE A 21 -5.77 10.61 5.91
CA ILE A 21 -5.33 11.26 7.16
C ILE A 21 -3.91 11.80 6.97
N GLU A 22 -2.99 11.02 6.42
CA GLU A 22 -1.61 11.46 6.20
C GLU A 22 -1.50 12.58 5.17
N ILE A 23 -2.26 12.52 4.08
CA ILE A 23 -2.38 13.63 3.12
C ILE A 23 -2.83 14.92 3.82
N LYS A 24 -3.83 14.82 4.71
CA LYS A 24 -4.32 15.96 5.47
C LYS A 24 -3.23 16.52 6.39
N THR A 25 -2.56 15.65 7.16
CA THR A 25 -1.48 16.03 8.07
C THR A 25 -0.32 16.68 7.33
N ALA A 26 0.16 16.06 6.24
CA ALA A 26 1.23 16.61 5.41
C ALA A 26 0.87 17.98 4.83
N SER A 27 -0.40 18.17 4.43
CA SER A 27 -0.91 19.46 3.96
C SER A 27 -0.98 20.51 5.07
N GLU A 28 -1.41 20.15 6.28
CA GLU A 28 -1.52 21.08 7.42
C GLU A 28 -0.14 21.54 7.92
N LEU A 29 0.90 20.71 7.74
CA LEU A 29 2.28 21.01 8.10
C LEU A 29 3.11 21.61 6.96
N ASP A 30 2.52 21.91 5.80
CA ASP A 30 3.19 22.37 4.56
C ASP A 30 4.37 21.47 4.12
N GLN A 31 4.29 20.16 4.40
CA GLN A 31 5.29 19.16 4.06
C GLN A 31 5.07 18.63 2.63
N LYS A 32 5.39 19.47 1.64
CA LYS A 32 5.07 19.22 0.21
C LYS A 32 5.61 17.90 -0.33
N GLU A 33 6.83 17.53 0.05
CA GLU A 33 7.45 16.29 -0.43
C GLU A 33 6.81 15.05 0.19
N TRP A 34 6.38 15.14 1.45
CA TRP A 34 5.58 14.09 2.09
C TRP A 34 4.21 13.96 1.43
N LEU A 35 3.50 15.07 1.25
CA LEU A 35 2.20 15.10 0.56
C LEU A 35 2.29 14.45 -0.84
N LYS A 36 3.35 14.75 -1.59
CA LYS A 36 3.61 14.15 -2.89
C LYS A 36 3.87 12.64 -2.82
N ALA A 37 4.62 12.19 -1.81
CA ALA A 37 4.89 10.76 -1.59
C ALA A 37 3.57 10.00 -1.30
N GLU A 38 2.70 10.54 -0.45
CA GLU A 38 1.39 9.93 -0.14
C GLU A 38 0.51 9.83 -1.39
N ILE A 39 0.38 10.91 -2.16
CA ILE A 39 -0.42 10.90 -3.39
C ILE A 39 0.10 9.84 -4.37
N ASN A 40 1.42 9.79 -4.58
CA ASN A 40 2.04 8.81 -5.46
C ASN A 40 1.84 7.37 -4.98
N PHE A 41 1.82 7.12 -3.68
CA PHE A 41 1.57 5.79 -3.15
C PHE A 41 0.10 5.37 -3.28
N LEU A 42 -0.83 6.29 -3.05
CA LEU A 42 -2.25 5.98 -2.92
C LEU A 42 -3.03 6.01 -4.24
N HIS A 43 -2.55 6.75 -5.25
CA HIS A 43 -3.35 7.03 -6.45
C HIS A 43 -3.85 5.78 -7.19
N ASN A 44 -3.09 4.68 -7.16
CA ASN A 44 -3.46 3.44 -7.85
C ASN A 44 -4.33 2.50 -7.00
N ILE A 45 -4.35 2.67 -5.67
CA ILE A 45 -5.10 1.80 -4.76
C ILE A 45 -6.60 1.71 -5.10
N PRO A 46 -7.33 2.80 -5.44
CA PRO A 46 -8.74 2.70 -5.80
C PRO A 46 -8.99 1.77 -6.98
N SER A 47 -8.04 1.71 -7.93
CA SER A 47 -8.15 0.85 -9.10
C SER A 47 -7.84 -0.63 -8.82
N LEU A 48 -7.28 -0.94 -7.64
CA LEU A 48 -7.04 -2.30 -7.17
C LEU A 48 -8.24 -2.87 -6.39
N LEU A 49 -9.23 -2.03 -6.07
CA LEU A 49 -10.49 -2.49 -5.47
C LEU A 49 -11.26 -3.33 -6.50
N ASN A 50 -11.62 -4.55 -6.12
CA ASN A 50 -12.25 -5.55 -7.00
C ASN A 50 -11.41 -5.94 -8.23
N GLU A 51 -10.13 -5.62 -8.27
CA GLU A 51 -9.24 -6.09 -9.33
C GLU A 51 -8.99 -7.59 -9.17
N THR A 52 -9.08 -8.33 -10.28
CA THR A 52 -8.84 -9.78 -10.31
C THR A 52 -7.48 -10.14 -10.92
N ASN A 53 -6.85 -9.18 -11.60
CA ASN A 53 -5.55 -9.34 -12.21
C ASN A 53 -4.44 -9.29 -11.14
N ILE A 54 -3.94 -10.48 -10.79
CA ILE A 54 -2.88 -10.69 -9.80
C ILE A 54 -1.62 -9.87 -10.11
N GLN A 55 -1.29 -9.66 -11.38
CA GLN A 55 -0.09 -8.89 -11.78
C GLN A 55 -0.17 -7.42 -11.35
N ARG A 56 -1.38 -6.85 -11.25
CA ARG A 56 -1.56 -5.49 -10.75
C ARG A 56 -1.31 -5.39 -9.25
N HIS A 57 -1.80 -6.38 -8.48
CA HIS A 57 -1.49 -6.48 -7.05
C HIS A 57 -0.01 -6.72 -6.80
N ARG A 58 0.63 -7.55 -7.65
CA ARG A 58 2.07 -7.78 -7.63
C ARG A 58 2.86 -6.51 -7.90
N TYR A 59 2.49 -5.77 -8.95
CA TYR A 59 3.13 -4.51 -9.29
C TYR A 59 3.07 -3.52 -8.12
N PHE A 60 1.89 -3.34 -7.52
CA PHE A 60 1.74 -2.53 -6.31
C PHE A 60 2.69 -3.00 -5.18
N TRP A 61 2.71 -4.30 -4.90
CA TRP A 61 3.46 -4.87 -3.78
C TRP A 61 4.99 -4.82 -3.94
N GLU A 62 5.47 -5.10 -5.15
CA GLU A 62 6.90 -5.26 -5.46
C GLU A 62 7.54 -3.99 -6.04
N LYS A 63 6.76 -3.02 -6.51
CA LYS A 63 7.26 -1.76 -7.10
C LYS A 63 6.83 -0.53 -6.33
N GLU A 64 5.52 -0.31 -6.21
CA GLU A 64 5.00 0.95 -5.66
C GLU A 64 5.23 1.06 -4.15
N ARG A 65 4.97 -0.03 -3.41
CA ARG A 65 5.20 -0.07 -1.96
C ARG A 65 6.68 0.15 -1.60
N PRO A 66 7.67 -0.56 -2.17
CA PRO A 66 9.08 -0.30 -1.84
C PRO A 66 9.53 1.12 -2.20
N TYR A 67 9.09 1.65 -3.35
CA TYR A 67 9.41 3.02 -3.75
C TYR A 67 8.87 4.05 -2.75
N TYR A 68 7.65 3.85 -2.24
CA TYR A 68 7.10 4.70 -1.20
C TYR A 68 7.91 4.63 0.10
N LEU A 69 8.27 3.42 0.56
CA LEU A 69 9.05 3.24 1.79
C LEU A 69 10.42 3.93 1.70
N GLU A 70 11.13 3.75 0.59
CA GLU A 70 12.40 4.44 0.31
C GLU A 70 12.20 5.96 0.36
N ARG A 71 11.15 6.48 -0.28
CA ARG A 71 10.86 7.92 -0.29
C ARG A 71 10.60 8.47 1.11
N ILE A 72 9.82 7.78 1.94
CA ILE A 72 9.54 8.23 3.31
C ILE A 72 10.79 8.21 4.19
N GLU A 73 11.65 7.21 4.02
CA GLU A 73 12.93 7.15 4.74
C GLU A 73 13.83 8.35 4.41
N GLU A 74 13.89 8.77 3.15
CA GLU A 74 14.65 9.94 2.69
C GLU A 74 14.16 11.27 3.25
N LEU A 75 12.86 11.40 3.56
CA LEU A 75 12.27 12.66 4.02
C LEU A 75 12.69 13.03 5.44
N ASN A 76 13.29 12.10 6.19
CA ASN A 76 13.80 12.32 7.54
C ASN A 76 12.80 13.06 8.45
N LEU A 77 11.51 12.71 8.34
CA LEU A 77 10.44 13.28 9.15
C LEU A 77 10.77 13.10 10.64
N ASP A 78 10.43 14.11 11.46
CA ASP A 78 10.73 14.12 12.90
C ASP A 78 10.30 12.82 13.59
N GLU A 79 11.06 12.39 14.59
CA GLU A 79 10.81 11.13 15.30
C GLU A 79 9.41 11.05 15.91
N GLU A 80 8.82 12.17 16.35
CA GLU A 80 7.43 12.21 16.84
C GLU A 80 6.39 11.88 15.76
N ILE A 81 6.72 12.10 14.48
CA ILE A 81 5.90 11.71 13.31
C ILE A 81 6.17 10.24 12.94
N ARG A 82 7.36 9.71 13.25
CA ARG A 82 7.80 8.34 12.92
C ARG A 82 7.27 7.22 13.80
N ILE A 83 6.70 7.50 15.00
CA ILE A 83 6.44 6.44 15.99
C ILE A 83 5.46 5.35 15.53
N MET A 84 4.73 5.52 14.43
CA MET A 84 4.11 4.40 13.73
C MET A 84 4.27 4.66 12.24
N SER A 85 4.99 3.81 11.50
CA SER A 85 4.79 3.81 10.04
C SER A 85 3.29 3.62 9.83
N PHE A 86 2.61 4.67 9.34
CA PHE A 86 1.14 4.79 9.37
C PHE A 86 0.45 3.56 8.74
N TYR A 87 1.17 2.90 7.84
CA TYR A 87 0.73 1.71 7.13
C TYR A 87 1.32 0.40 7.63
N ASP A 88 2.30 0.36 8.55
CA ASP A 88 3.06 -0.85 8.90
C ASP A 88 2.16 -2.01 9.29
N ASN A 89 1.23 -1.79 10.23
CA ASN A 89 0.26 -2.82 10.63
C ASN A 89 -0.56 -3.32 9.44
N ILE A 90 -0.99 -2.41 8.56
CA ILE A 90 -1.80 -2.77 7.37
C ILE A 90 -0.95 -3.58 6.39
N LEU A 91 0.30 -3.17 6.13
CA LEU A 91 1.22 -3.86 5.24
C LEU A 91 1.60 -5.24 5.77
N GLN A 92 1.82 -5.39 7.08
CA GLN A 92 2.06 -6.68 7.73
C GLN A 92 0.86 -7.62 7.58
N GLU A 93 -0.37 -7.09 7.69
CA GLU A 93 -1.59 -7.87 7.42
C GLU A 93 -1.74 -8.25 5.93
N MET A 94 -1.30 -7.39 5.01
CA MET A 94 -1.37 -7.65 3.56
C MET A 94 -0.37 -8.69 3.09
N GLU A 95 0.82 -8.74 3.67
CA GLU A 95 1.92 -9.61 3.24
C GLU A 95 1.53 -11.09 3.09
N PRO A 96 0.92 -11.76 4.08
CA PRO A 96 0.55 -13.16 3.93
C PRO A 96 -0.51 -13.38 2.83
N LEU A 97 -1.38 -12.39 2.56
CA LEU A 97 -2.37 -12.47 1.48
C LEU A 97 -1.70 -12.35 0.11
N MET A 98 -0.79 -11.39 -0.04
CA MET A 98 -0.01 -11.20 -1.27
C MET A 98 0.81 -12.44 -1.61
N LEU A 99 1.55 -12.98 -0.63
CA LEU A 99 2.35 -14.19 -0.82
C LEU A 99 1.50 -15.42 -1.16
N LYS A 100 0.27 -15.52 -0.64
CA LYS A 100 -0.68 -16.58 -1.02
C LYS A 100 -1.19 -16.38 -2.45
N MET A 101 -1.53 -15.14 -2.83
CA MET A 101 -2.02 -14.80 -4.17
C MET A 101 -0.96 -15.11 -5.24
N PHE A 102 0.29 -14.70 -5.03
CA PHE A 102 1.39 -14.94 -5.96
C PHE A 102 1.75 -16.42 -6.12
N ARG A 103 1.59 -17.22 -5.07
CA ARG A 103 1.80 -18.67 -5.13
C ARG A 103 0.72 -19.38 -5.95
N GLN A 104 -0.54 -18.95 -5.86
CA GLN A 104 -1.65 -19.55 -6.60
C GLN A 104 -1.54 -19.31 -8.12
N GLU A 105 -1.04 -18.14 -8.52
CA GLU A 105 -0.76 -17.79 -9.91
C GLU A 105 0.30 -18.71 -10.55
N ASN A 106 1.42 -18.92 -9.86
CA ASN A 106 2.52 -19.77 -10.35
C ASN A 106 2.09 -21.24 -10.53
N GLN A 107 1.06 -21.70 -9.82
CA GLN A 107 0.51 -23.05 -9.97
C GLN A 107 -0.49 -23.18 -11.13
N THR A 108 -0.99 -22.07 -11.67
CA THR A 108 -1.95 -22.03 -12.78
C THR A 108 -1.31 -21.74 -14.13
N GLY A 109 -0.07 -21.24 -14.17
CA GLY A 109 0.68 -20.92 -15.39
C GLY A 109 1.40 -22.10 -16.09
N ASP A 110 1.28 -23.32 -15.58
CA ASP A 110 1.96 -24.54 -16.09
C ASP A 110 1.04 -25.44 -16.96
N LYS A 111 0.02 -24.88 -17.60
CA LYS A 111 -0.91 -25.61 -18.48
C LYS A 111 -1.04 -24.99 -19.87
#